data_AF-A0A7T5JUD8-F1
#
_entry.id   AF-A0A7T5JUD8-F1
#
_cell.length_a   1.000
_cell.length_b   1.000
_cell.length_c   1.000
_cell.angle_alpha   90.00
_cell.angle_beta   90.00
_cell.angle_gamma   90.00
#
_symmetry.space_group_name_H-M   'P 1'
#
loop_
_entity.id
_entity.type
_entity.pdbx_description
1 polymer ?
#
loop_
_entity_poly.entity_id
_entity_poly.type
_entity_poly.pdbx_seq_one_letter_code
_entity_poly.pdbx_strand_id
1 'polypeptide(L)'
;MTTYQELPTQKDFETNFLPKLKDKTFYCAICQRTFNRVTGAHLRSHAELLLPQQKMKPVRKPESAISAEKEMFPDQTISPWTQRPEKLSEIYARLFGPTNLLKGVVEKTLSLYAPNRTEWTVMEHLPLKAEWLTVTEESTGWPWFSNPLNIDRLKEHFLGVHTVGIKARGKWRTKVIVFDVDAVSQQGEGPSDAEARAKKTTRAIVRVLKRHKLTPHVVGSGSKGYHVTLYIDSLIPNSMVKNLHSYVTDHPDVPMEDVVVEFFPLKKAVKLLLGIHWGSKKFTTFVDPLTLIPITDPYHYYLRIQPMERTLLDNFVPEEKAKKTRKRKTHLDDSWSAQSVEIAYKIGIEARGTRHHTTLRAAAYVVNHLKPHGKRLVLRKYSIHILNMNKYES
;
A
#
# COMPACT_ATOMS: atom_id res chain seq x y z
N MET A 1 -22.13 23.40 -2.12
CA MET A 1 -20.73 23.45 -1.66
C MET A 1 -20.54 22.35 -0.63
N THR A 2 -19.87 21.25 -0.97
CA THR A 2 -19.48 20.23 0.03
C THR A 2 -18.36 20.81 0.88
N THR A 3 -18.63 21.07 2.14
CA THR A 3 -17.64 21.50 3.13
C THR A 3 -16.50 20.48 3.19
N TYR A 4 -15.28 20.97 2.99
CA TYR A 4 -14.09 20.15 3.05
C TYR A 4 -13.85 19.69 4.49
N GLN A 5 -13.66 18.39 4.68
CA GLN A 5 -13.22 17.85 5.97
C GLN A 5 -11.76 17.45 5.85
N GLU A 6 -10.92 18.10 6.65
CA GLU A 6 -9.52 17.73 6.77
C GLU A 6 -9.37 16.34 7.39
N LEU A 7 -8.26 15.67 7.07
CA LEU A 7 -7.87 14.46 7.79
C LEU A 7 -7.60 14.81 9.27
N PRO A 8 -7.96 13.91 10.22
CA PRO A 8 -7.70 14.13 11.63
C PRO A 8 -6.20 14.39 11.90
N THR A 9 -5.92 15.30 12.82
CA THR A 9 -4.56 15.59 13.28
C THR A 9 -4.03 14.50 14.22
N GLN A 10 -2.74 14.56 14.56
CA GLN A 10 -2.16 13.71 15.60
C GLN A 10 -2.85 13.94 16.95
N LYS A 11 -3.22 15.18 17.27
CA LYS A 11 -3.99 15.49 18.48
C LYS A 11 -5.34 14.80 18.46
N ASP A 12 -6.06 14.84 17.33
CA ASP A 12 -7.33 14.14 17.18
C ASP A 12 -7.16 12.63 17.32
N PHE A 13 -6.06 12.07 16.80
CA PHE A 13 -5.69 10.67 17.03
C PHE A 13 -5.54 10.35 18.51
N GLU A 14 -4.74 11.13 19.23
CA GLU A 14 -4.46 10.93 20.65
C GLU A 14 -5.71 11.05 21.53
N THR A 15 -6.63 11.97 21.20
CA THR A 15 -7.84 12.22 21.99
C THR A 15 -9.02 11.31 21.62
N ASN A 16 -9.22 10.99 20.34
CA ASN A 16 -10.44 10.36 19.86
C ASN A 16 -10.26 8.91 19.39
N PHE A 17 -9.07 8.55 18.89
CA PHE A 17 -8.83 7.26 18.24
C PHE A 17 -7.96 6.32 19.09
N LEU A 18 -6.91 6.84 19.72
CA LEU A 18 -6.01 6.07 20.58
C LEU A 18 -6.71 5.48 21.81
N PRO A 19 -7.62 6.18 22.50
CA PRO A 19 -8.34 5.60 23.64
C PRO A 19 -9.14 4.36 23.26
N LYS A 20 -9.75 4.35 22.06
CA LYS A 20 -10.51 3.18 21.56
C LYS A 20 -9.64 1.94 21.39
N LEU A 21 -8.36 2.11 21.01
CA LEU A 21 -7.40 1.00 20.88
C LEU A 21 -6.83 0.55 22.22
N LYS A 22 -6.67 1.48 23.16
CA LYS A 22 -6.21 1.21 24.53
C LYS A 22 -7.32 0.70 25.43
N ASP A 23 -8.57 0.84 25.02
CA ASP A 23 -9.72 0.35 25.74
C ASP A 23 -9.57 -1.17 25.92
N LYS A 24 -9.36 -1.55 27.18
CA LYS A 24 -9.25 -2.96 27.58
C LYS A 24 -10.63 -3.58 27.73
N THR A 25 -11.68 -2.76 27.73
CA THR A 25 -13.02 -3.25 27.83
C THR A 25 -13.41 -4.03 26.58
N PHE A 26 -14.11 -5.12 26.82
CA PHE A 26 -14.66 -6.01 25.83
C PHE A 26 -16.16 -5.94 25.94
N TYR A 27 -16.81 -5.64 24.83
CA TYR A 27 -18.25 -5.71 24.70
C TYR A 27 -18.64 -7.05 24.08
N CYS A 28 -19.41 -7.87 24.82
CA CYS A 28 -19.88 -9.15 24.31
C CYS A 28 -21.06 -8.95 23.35
N ALA A 29 -20.93 -9.36 22.09
CA ALA A 29 -21.99 -9.28 21.09
C ALA A 29 -23.17 -10.23 21.38
N ILE A 30 -22.97 -11.26 22.21
CA ILE A 30 -24.02 -12.24 22.55
C ILE A 30 -24.89 -11.70 23.68
N CYS A 31 -24.29 -11.23 24.78
CA CYS A 31 -25.04 -10.80 25.97
C CYS A 31 -25.01 -9.29 26.23
N GLN A 32 -24.36 -8.51 25.37
CA GLN A 32 -24.27 -7.05 25.42
C GLN A 32 -23.64 -6.49 26.71
N ARG A 33 -22.94 -7.32 27.49
CA ARG A 33 -22.23 -6.91 28.71
C ARG A 33 -20.81 -6.46 28.38
N THR A 34 -20.33 -5.50 29.15
CA THR A 34 -18.95 -4.98 29.07
C THR A 34 -18.09 -5.59 30.17
N PHE A 35 -16.88 -6.02 29.81
CA PHE A 35 -15.93 -6.68 30.71
C PHE A 35 -14.54 -6.08 30.55
N ASN A 36 -13.71 -6.05 31.59
CA ASN A 36 -12.31 -5.60 31.46
C ASN A 36 -11.41 -6.54 30.63
N ARG A 37 -11.87 -7.76 30.36
CA ARG A 37 -11.24 -8.74 29.47
C ARG A 37 -12.22 -9.86 29.16
N VAL A 38 -12.09 -10.48 27.99
CA VAL A 38 -12.76 -11.77 27.72
C VAL A 38 -12.10 -12.86 28.54
N THR A 39 -12.86 -13.46 29.44
CA THR A 39 -12.41 -14.66 30.15
C THR A 39 -12.98 -15.91 29.46
N GLY A 40 -12.24 -17.02 29.56
CA GLY A 40 -12.76 -18.31 29.12
C GLY A 40 -14.04 -18.71 29.89
N ALA A 41 -14.18 -18.27 31.14
CA ALA A 41 -15.39 -18.48 31.93
C ALA A 41 -16.60 -17.77 31.31
N HIS A 42 -16.44 -16.52 30.87
CA HIS A 42 -17.51 -15.80 30.19
C HIS A 42 -17.89 -16.47 28.85
N LEU A 43 -16.92 -16.88 28.03
CA LEU A 43 -17.27 -17.56 26.78
C LEU A 43 -17.92 -18.93 27.02
N ARG A 44 -17.60 -19.61 28.12
CA ARG A 44 -18.29 -20.85 28.51
C ARG A 44 -19.77 -20.62 28.85
N SER A 45 -20.16 -19.45 29.36
CA SER A 45 -21.59 -19.11 29.54
C SER A 45 -22.34 -18.96 28.22
N HIS A 46 -21.65 -19.03 27.08
CA HIS A 46 -22.22 -19.02 25.74
C HIS A 46 -21.87 -20.29 24.94
N ALA A 47 -21.42 -21.36 25.61
CA ALA A 47 -20.97 -22.58 24.96
C ALA A 47 -22.09 -23.23 24.12
N GLU A 48 -23.33 -23.20 24.60
CA GLU A 48 -24.49 -23.76 23.88
C GLU A 48 -24.73 -23.07 22.53
N LEU A 49 -24.42 -21.77 22.41
CA LEU A 49 -24.52 -21.03 21.15
C LEU A 49 -23.27 -21.20 20.27
N LEU A 50 -22.09 -21.25 20.90
CA LEU A 50 -20.80 -21.25 20.20
C LEU A 50 -20.41 -22.65 19.70
N LEU A 51 -20.54 -23.70 20.50
CA LEU A 51 -20.08 -25.05 20.15
C LEU A 51 -20.75 -25.63 18.90
N PRO A 52 -22.06 -25.41 18.64
CA PRO A 52 -22.68 -25.86 17.38
C PRO A 52 -22.05 -25.24 16.13
N GLN A 53 -21.35 -24.10 16.28
CA GLN A 53 -20.67 -23.41 15.19
C GLN A 53 -19.20 -23.81 15.05
N GLN A 54 -18.69 -24.72 15.89
CA GLN A 54 -17.27 -25.10 15.92
C GLN A 54 -16.84 -25.75 14.61
N LYS A 55 -15.71 -25.28 14.04
CA LYS A 55 -15.08 -25.87 12.87
C LYS A 55 -13.77 -26.56 13.23
N MET A 56 -13.29 -27.43 12.34
CA MET A 56 -11.93 -27.94 12.40
C MET A 56 -10.97 -26.92 11.82
N LYS A 57 -9.89 -26.64 12.54
CA LYS A 57 -8.85 -25.68 12.15
C LYS A 57 -7.53 -26.41 11.90
N PRO A 58 -6.87 -26.18 10.76
CA PRO A 58 -5.54 -26.72 10.52
C PRO A 58 -4.53 -26.03 11.43
N VAL A 59 -3.67 -26.83 12.05
CA VAL A 59 -2.59 -26.37 12.93
C VAL A 59 -1.32 -27.10 12.55
N ARG A 60 -0.20 -26.37 12.47
CA ARG A 60 1.09 -26.96 12.16
C ARG A 60 1.52 -27.84 13.33
N LYS A 61 1.92 -29.09 13.05
CA LYS A 61 2.52 -29.98 14.03
C LYS A 61 3.85 -29.39 14.53
N PRO A 62 4.24 -29.58 15.81
CA PRO A 62 5.59 -29.27 16.27
C PRO A 62 6.63 -30.02 15.43
N GLU A 63 7.81 -29.44 15.20
CA GLU A 63 8.83 -30.06 14.36
C GLU A 63 9.28 -31.42 14.93
N SER A 64 9.30 -31.57 16.26
CA SER A 64 9.56 -32.85 16.93
C SER A 64 8.53 -33.93 16.59
N ALA A 65 7.26 -33.59 16.47
CA ALA A 65 6.20 -34.53 16.08
C ALA A 65 6.31 -34.90 14.60
N ILE A 66 6.68 -33.95 13.75
CA ILE A 66 6.93 -34.21 12.32
C ILE A 66 8.12 -35.17 12.16
N SER A 67 9.22 -34.93 12.89
CA SER A 67 10.40 -35.79 12.87
C SER A 67 10.10 -37.20 13.38
N ALA A 68 9.37 -37.33 14.50
CA ALA A 68 8.99 -38.63 15.04
C ALA A 68 8.09 -39.42 14.08
N GLU A 69 7.09 -38.78 13.45
CA GLU A 69 6.27 -39.44 12.43
C GLU A 69 7.09 -39.86 11.21
N LYS A 70 8.06 -39.04 10.79
CA LYS A 70 8.95 -39.37 9.67
C LYS A 70 9.90 -40.51 10.00
N GLU A 71 10.34 -40.63 11.25
CA GLU A 71 11.14 -41.76 11.72
C GLU A 71 10.31 -43.05 11.78
N MET A 72 9.05 -42.95 12.22
CA MET A 72 8.12 -44.08 12.22
C MET A 72 7.70 -44.51 10.81
N PHE A 73 7.59 -43.57 9.86
CA PHE A 73 7.10 -43.81 8.51
C PHE A 73 8.02 -43.14 7.46
N PRO A 74 9.25 -43.67 7.24
CA PRO A 74 10.25 -43.02 6.39
C PRO A 74 9.83 -42.88 4.92
N ASP A 75 9.00 -43.81 4.43
CA ASP A 75 8.52 -43.83 3.05
C ASP A 75 7.26 -42.99 2.82
N GLN A 76 6.64 -42.42 3.86
CA GLN A 76 5.43 -41.63 3.75
C GLN A 76 5.71 -40.13 3.70
N THR A 77 4.96 -39.41 2.87
CA THR A 77 4.96 -37.95 2.90
C THR A 77 4.16 -37.47 4.11
N ILE A 78 4.86 -37.09 5.18
CA ILE A 78 4.23 -36.56 6.39
C ILE A 78 3.69 -35.15 6.15
N SER A 79 2.38 -34.98 6.31
CA SER A 79 1.77 -33.65 6.32
C SER A 79 2.23 -32.88 7.56
N PRO A 80 2.78 -31.66 7.42
CA PRO A 80 3.15 -30.84 8.57
C PRO A 80 1.92 -30.24 9.28
N TRP A 81 0.71 -30.53 8.81
CA TRP A 81 -0.54 -29.99 9.35
C TRP A 81 -1.38 -31.11 9.97
N THR A 82 -1.95 -30.83 11.13
CA THR A 82 -3.01 -31.60 11.77
C THR A 82 -4.27 -30.75 11.88
N GLN A 83 -5.41 -31.34 12.25
CA GLN A 83 -6.63 -30.60 12.53
C GLN A 83 -6.95 -30.65 14.03
N ARG A 84 -7.49 -29.56 14.56
CA ARG A 84 -8.11 -29.53 15.89
C ARG A 84 -9.42 -28.75 15.88
N PRO A 85 -10.34 -29.03 16.81
CA PRO A 85 -11.50 -28.18 17.02
C PRO A 85 -11.10 -26.76 17.41
N GLU A 86 -11.85 -25.76 16.94
CA GLU A 86 -11.70 -24.37 17.37
C GLU A 86 -11.99 -24.20 18.87
N LYS A 87 -11.21 -23.37 19.57
CA LYS A 87 -11.51 -22.95 20.94
C LYS A 87 -12.72 -22.01 20.92
N LEU A 88 -13.48 -21.91 22.02
CA LEU A 88 -14.61 -20.97 22.13
C LEU A 88 -14.25 -19.52 21.76
N SER A 89 -13.05 -19.06 22.14
CA SER A 89 -12.55 -17.73 21.77
C SER A 89 -12.28 -17.57 20.27
N GLU A 90 -11.89 -18.65 19.59
CA GLU A 90 -11.71 -18.65 18.14
C GLU A 90 -13.05 -18.66 17.41
N ILE A 91 -14.01 -19.45 17.90
CA ILE A 91 -15.38 -19.46 17.38
C ILE A 91 -16.00 -18.08 17.53
N TYR A 92 -15.93 -17.52 18.74
CA TYR A 92 -16.43 -16.17 19.01
C TYR A 92 -15.75 -15.13 18.12
N ALA A 93 -14.42 -15.15 18.03
CA ALA A 93 -13.68 -14.20 17.19
C ALA A 93 -14.06 -14.30 15.71
N ARG A 94 -14.33 -15.51 15.22
CA ARG A 94 -14.78 -15.74 13.85
C ARG A 94 -16.21 -15.26 13.60
N LEU A 95 -17.12 -15.43 14.56
CA LEU A 95 -18.54 -15.08 14.42
C LEU A 95 -18.81 -13.59 14.70
N PHE A 96 -18.21 -13.06 15.76
CA PHE A 96 -18.54 -11.74 16.31
C PHE A 96 -17.39 -10.74 16.24
N GLY A 97 -16.21 -11.19 15.81
CA GLY A 97 -15.02 -10.35 15.70
C GLY A 97 -14.10 -10.39 16.94
N PRO A 98 -12.95 -9.73 16.83
CA PRO A 98 -11.86 -9.84 17.78
C PRO A 98 -12.24 -9.31 19.17
N THR A 99 -11.76 -10.00 20.21
CA THR A 99 -12.04 -9.67 21.62
C THR A 99 -11.37 -8.39 22.12
N ASN A 100 -10.48 -7.83 21.32
CA ASN A 100 -9.76 -6.59 21.60
C ASN A 100 -9.53 -5.90 20.25
N LEU A 101 -9.89 -4.62 20.16
CA LEU A 101 -9.87 -3.88 18.90
C LEU A 101 -8.47 -3.84 18.29
N LEU A 102 -7.45 -3.49 19.08
CA LEU A 102 -6.06 -3.43 18.64
C LEU A 102 -5.56 -4.79 18.13
N LYS A 103 -5.80 -5.85 18.88
CA LYS A 103 -5.46 -7.22 18.45
C LYS A 103 -6.14 -7.57 17.13
N GLY A 104 -7.43 -7.22 17.02
CA GLY A 104 -8.21 -7.38 15.81
C GLY A 104 -7.62 -6.71 14.58
N VAL A 105 -7.25 -5.43 14.73
CA VAL A 105 -6.66 -4.62 13.66
C VAL A 105 -5.30 -5.19 13.25
N VAL A 106 -4.50 -5.67 14.20
CA VAL A 106 -3.23 -6.37 13.91
C VAL A 106 -3.47 -7.68 13.14
N GLU A 107 -4.35 -8.55 13.62
CA GLU A 107 -4.68 -9.82 12.95
C GLU A 107 -5.25 -9.59 11.55
N LYS A 108 -6.13 -8.59 11.40
CA LYS A 108 -6.67 -8.17 10.11
C LYS A 108 -5.56 -7.74 9.15
N THR A 109 -4.62 -6.94 9.63
CA THR A 109 -3.46 -6.49 8.83
C THR A 109 -2.62 -7.67 8.34
N LEU A 110 -2.35 -8.64 9.22
CA LEU A 110 -1.61 -9.83 8.83
C LEU A 110 -2.33 -10.66 7.77
N SER A 111 -3.66 -10.76 7.87
CA SER A 111 -4.50 -11.48 6.90
C SER A 111 -4.60 -10.78 5.55
N LEU A 112 -4.80 -9.45 5.57
CA LEU A 112 -4.98 -8.62 4.38
C LEU A 112 -3.70 -8.46 3.58
N TYR A 113 -2.56 -8.29 4.25
CA TYR A 113 -1.30 -7.97 3.58
C TYR A 113 -0.37 -9.17 3.39
N ALA A 114 -0.46 -10.19 4.24
CA ALA A 114 0.51 -11.30 4.31
C ALA A 114 1.97 -10.79 4.23
N PRO A 115 2.39 -9.86 5.11
CA PRO A 115 3.62 -9.11 4.96
C PRO A 115 4.85 -10.01 5.03
N ASN A 116 5.94 -9.60 4.36
CA ASN A 116 7.25 -10.15 4.64
C ASN A 116 7.62 -9.85 6.10
N ARG A 117 8.02 -10.88 6.83
CA ARG A 117 8.41 -10.79 8.23
C ARG A 117 9.88 -10.44 8.37
N THR A 118 10.73 -10.84 7.43
CA THR A 118 12.18 -10.71 7.53
C THR A 118 12.70 -9.42 6.91
N GLU A 119 11.86 -8.72 6.13
CA GLU A 119 12.20 -7.47 5.47
C GLU A 119 11.00 -6.49 5.54
N TRP A 120 11.15 -5.40 6.27
CA TRP A 120 10.09 -4.39 6.47
C TRP A 120 10.71 -3.01 6.68
N THR A 121 9.91 -1.95 6.81
CA THR A 121 10.43 -0.61 7.06
C THR A 121 9.76 0.04 8.27
N VAL A 122 10.48 0.91 8.95
CA VAL A 122 9.95 1.75 10.01
C VAL A 122 10.32 3.19 9.71
N MET A 123 9.37 4.11 9.89
CA MET A 123 9.65 5.54 9.86
C MET A 123 10.07 5.96 11.26
N GLU A 124 11.35 6.27 11.41
CA GLU A 124 11.89 6.86 12.62
C GLU A 124 11.67 8.37 12.60
N HIS A 125 11.34 8.91 13.77
CA HIS A 125 11.16 10.35 13.96
C HIS A 125 12.38 10.92 14.70
N LEU A 126 13.32 11.46 13.94
CA LEU A 126 14.42 12.24 14.49
C LEU A 126 13.95 13.68 14.72
N PRO A 127 14.58 14.45 15.65
CA PRO A 127 14.12 15.81 16.00
C PRO A 127 13.90 16.75 14.82
N LEU A 128 14.63 16.56 13.71
CA LEU A 128 14.60 17.43 12.54
C LEU A 128 14.14 16.73 11.24
N LYS A 129 13.90 15.41 11.26
CA LYS A 129 13.55 14.66 10.04
C LYS A 129 12.82 13.35 10.34
N ALA A 130 11.94 12.96 9.40
CA ALA A 130 11.34 11.64 9.39
C ALA A 130 11.99 10.83 8.26
N GLU A 131 12.60 9.69 8.59
CA GLU A 131 13.30 8.84 7.63
C GLU A 131 12.80 7.40 7.68
N TRP A 132 12.72 6.77 6.51
CA TRP A 132 12.40 5.35 6.40
C TRP A 132 13.66 4.51 6.55
N LEU A 133 13.69 3.68 7.57
CA LEU A 133 14.73 2.66 7.78
C LEU A 133 14.20 1.31 7.30
N THR A 134 15.02 0.57 6.55
CA THR A 134 14.71 -0.83 6.20
C THR A 134 15.29 -1.75 7.27
N VAL A 135 14.44 -2.60 7.83
CA VAL A 135 14.79 -3.62 8.81
C VAL A 135 14.92 -4.95 8.10
N THR A 136 16.06 -5.61 8.30
CA THR A 136 16.41 -6.93 7.77
C THR A 136 16.92 -7.83 8.90
N GLU A 137 17.10 -9.12 8.65
CA GLU A 137 17.71 -10.03 9.64
C GLU A 137 19.15 -9.63 10.03
N GLU A 138 19.88 -9.00 9.10
CA GLU A 138 21.27 -8.54 9.30
C GLU A 138 21.36 -7.17 9.98
N SER A 139 20.23 -6.48 10.17
CA SER A 139 20.24 -5.16 10.78
C SER A 139 20.65 -5.29 12.27
N THR A 140 21.85 -4.84 12.61
CA THR A 140 22.41 -4.89 13.98
C THR A 140 22.61 -3.46 14.55
N GLY A 141 22.98 -3.34 15.83
CA GLY A 141 23.42 -2.06 16.41
C GLY A 141 22.36 -1.21 17.12
N TRP A 142 21.12 -1.70 17.23
CA TRP A 142 20.11 -1.13 18.13
C TRP A 142 19.43 -2.25 18.92
N PRO A 143 18.87 -1.99 20.11
CA PRO A 143 18.23 -3.03 20.94
C PRO A 143 17.06 -3.77 20.27
N TRP A 144 16.67 -3.37 19.05
CA TRP A 144 15.45 -3.77 18.36
C TRP A 144 15.63 -4.28 16.93
N PHE A 145 16.82 -4.18 16.30
CA PHE A 145 16.93 -4.36 14.84
C PHE A 145 17.23 -5.77 14.30
N SER A 146 17.50 -6.78 15.11
CA SER A 146 17.65 -8.17 14.61
C SER A 146 16.33 -8.95 14.49
N ASN A 147 15.18 -8.28 14.36
CA ASN A 147 13.89 -8.91 14.61
C ASN A 147 12.93 -8.92 13.40
N PRO A 148 12.28 -10.06 13.14
CA PRO A 148 11.19 -10.12 12.18
C PRO A 148 10.04 -9.19 12.60
N LEU A 149 9.29 -8.65 11.64
CA LEU A 149 8.07 -7.87 11.86
C LEU A 149 7.11 -8.71 12.71
N ASN A 150 7.01 -8.42 14.01
CA ASN A 150 6.20 -9.19 14.93
C ASN A 150 4.89 -8.47 15.28
N ILE A 151 4.08 -9.11 16.12
CA ILE A 151 2.78 -8.56 16.54
C ILE A 151 2.96 -7.24 17.29
N ASP A 152 4.00 -7.11 18.12
CA ASP A 152 4.19 -5.93 18.96
C ASP A 152 4.58 -4.70 18.13
N ARG A 153 5.40 -4.86 17.07
CA ARG A 153 5.68 -3.78 16.11
C ARG A 153 4.45 -3.29 15.38
N LEU A 154 3.52 -4.19 15.06
CA LEU A 154 2.24 -3.79 14.50
C LEU A 154 1.35 -3.09 15.54
N LYS A 155 1.38 -3.50 16.81
CA LYS A 155 0.67 -2.78 17.88
C LYS A 155 1.21 -1.36 18.03
N GLU A 156 2.52 -1.20 18.11
CA GLU A 156 3.18 0.11 18.19
C GLU A 156 2.79 1.01 17.03
N HIS A 157 2.64 0.45 15.83
CA HIS A 157 2.15 1.19 14.68
C HIS A 157 0.75 1.79 14.90
N PHE A 158 -0.22 0.96 15.28
CA PHE A 158 -1.60 1.41 15.51
C PHE A 158 -1.72 2.30 16.74
N LEU A 159 -0.81 2.17 17.71
CA LEU A 159 -0.72 3.05 18.88
C LEU A 159 -0.03 4.39 18.57
N GLY A 160 0.42 4.61 17.33
CA GLY A 160 1.05 5.86 16.88
C GLY A 160 2.50 6.05 17.37
N VAL A 161 3.14 5.01 17.89
CA VAL A 161 4.53 5.08 18.37
C VAL A 161 5.49 5.20 17.18
N HIS A 162 5.27 4.38 16.15
CA HIS A 162 6.05 4.39 14.91
C HIS A 162 5.14 4.22 13.69
N THR A 163 5.66 4.52 12.50
CA THR A 163 4.93 4.20 11.25
C THR A 163 5.64 3.06 10.54
N VAL A 164 4.93 1.94 10.38
CA VAL A 164 5.49 0.74 9.75
C VAL A 164 5.16 0.75 8.26
N GLY A 165 6.11 0.33 7.44
CA GLY A 165 5.90 -0.04 6.06
C GLY A 165 6.19 -1.52 5.87
N ILE A 166 5.40 -2.17 5.03
CA ILE A 166 5.46 -3.62 4.80
C ILE A 166 5.85 -3.94 3.38
N LYS A 167 6.67 -4.98 3.20
CA LYS A 167 7.06 -5.48 1.88
C LYS A 167 6.27 -6.75 1.54
N ALA A 168 6.09 -7.00 0.25
CA ALA A 168 5.49 -8.22 -0.25
C ALA A 168 6.33 -9.45 0.13
N ARG A 169 5.65 -10.54 0.48
CA ARG A 169 6.31 -11.82 0.78
C ARG A 169 6.97 -12.39 -0.47
N GLY A 170 8.28 -12.64 -0.38
CA GLY A 170 9.04 -13.30 -1.44
C GLY A 170 9.23 -12.45 -2.70
N LYS A 171 9.18 -11.11 -2.63
CA LYS A 171 9.44 -10.13 -3.73
C LYS A 171 8.56 -10.23 -4.99
N TRP A 172 7.82 -11.31 -5.21
CA TRP A 172 7.11 -11.58 -6.47
C TRP A 172 5.59 -11.71 -6.34
N ARG A 173 5.07 -11.88 -5.11
CA ARG A 173 3.65 -12.10 -4.86
C ARG A 173 3.10 -11.22 -3.75
N THR A 174 1.83 -10.86 -3.84
CA THR A 174 1.15 -9.95 -2.89
C THR A 174 -0.32 -10.32 -2.72
N LYS A 175 -0.93 -9.92 -1.60
CA LYS A 175 -2.39 -9.92 -1.40
C LYS A 175 -3.01 -8.54 -1.51
N VAL A 176 -2.19 -7.51 -1.75
CA VAL A 176 -2.61 -6.12 -1.80
C VAL A 176 -2.10 -5.45 -3.08
N ILE A 177 -2.92 -4.58 -3.64
CA ILE A 177 -2.54 -3.61 -4.67
C ILE A 177 -2.81 -2.23 -4.09
N VAL A 178 -1.81 -1.34 -4.10
CA VAL A 178 -1.99 0.05 -3.68
C VAL A 178 -1.62 0.95 -4.85
N PHE A 179 -2.54 1.83 -5.24
CA PHE A 179 -2.28 2.98 -6.11
C PHE A 179 -2.01 4.19 -5.21
N ASP A 180 -0.78 4.69 -5.23
CA ASP A 180 -0.40 5.89 -4.50
C ASP A 180 -0.50 7.08 -5.45
N VAL A 181 -1.57 7.87 -5.25
CA VAL A 181 -1.94 8.99 -6.09
C VAL A 181 -1.39 10.25 -5.43
N ASP A 182 -0.35 10.82 -6.02
CA ASP A 182 0.27 12.06 -5.57
C ASP A 182 0.28 13.09 -6.69
N ALA A 183 -0.01 14.34 -6.34
CA ALA A 183 -0.04 15.45 -7.30
C ALA A 183 1.16 16.36 -7.08
N VAL A 184 1.89 16.63 -8.16
CA VAL A 184 3.02 17.55 -8.12
C VAL A 184 2.46 18.97 -8.14
N SER A 185 2.89 19.80 -7.19
CA SER A 185 2.55 21.23 -7.20
C SER A 185 3.31 21.92 -8.33
N GLN A 186 2.60 22.65 -9.19
CA GLN A 186 3.22 23.42 -10.27
C GLN A 186 3.64 24.80 -9.75
N GLN A 187 4.53 25.46 -10.49
CA GLN A 187 4.97 26.82 -10.15
C GLN A 187 3.77 27.78 -10.18
N GLY A 188 3.60 28.55 -9.09
CA GLY A 188 2.48 29.48 -8.93
C GLY A 188 1.18 28.85 -8.42
N GLU A 189 1.12 27.53 -8.22
CA GLU A 189 -0.05 26.86 -7.65
C GLU A 189 -0.01 26.81 -6.12
N GLY A 190 -1.20 26.91 -5.52
CA GLY A 190 -1.38 26.66 -4.10
C GLY A 190 -1.38 25.16 -3.77
N PRO A 191 -1.13 24.77 -2.50
CA PRO A 191 -1.26 23.38 -2.04
C PRO A 191 -2.64 22.76 -2.35
N SER A 192 -3.69 23.57 -2.37
CA SER A 192 -5.07 23.17 -2.65
C SER A 192 -5.29 22.67 -4.07
N ASP A 193 -4.54 23.19 -5.05
CA ASP A 193 -4.72 22.86 -6.46
C ASP A 193 -4.19 21.46 -6.77
N ALA A 194 -2.99 21.17 -6.28
CA ALA A 194 -2.41 19.82 -6.33
C ALA A 194 -3.34 18.81 -5.63
N GLU A 195 -3.84 19.14 -4.44
CA GLU A 195 -4.76 18.26 -3.72
C GLU A 195 -6.07 18.03 -4.50
N ALA A 196 -6.63 19.07 -5.14
CA ALA A 196 -7.82 18.94 -5.98
C ALA A 196 -7.60 17.99 -7.18
N ARG A 197 -6.42 18.03 -7.81
CA ARG A 197 -6.04 17.09 -8.87
C ARG A 197 -5.89 15.66 -8.34
N ALA A 198 -5.24 15.47 -7.19
CA ALA A 198 -5.12 14.16 -6.55
C ALA A 198 -6.51 13.57 -6.23
N LYS A 199 -7.43 14.38 -5.69
CA LYS A 199 -8.84 13.99 -5.43
C LYS A 199 -9.57 13.58 -6.71
N LYS A 200 -9.47 14.40 -7.76
CA LYS A 200 -10.12 14.13 -9.05
C LYS A 200 -9.64 12.80 -9.64
N THR A 201 -8.33 12.58 -9.62
CA THR A 201 -7.69 11.35 -10.11
C THR A 201 -8.09 10.15 -9.27
N THR A 202 -8.04 10.26 -7.94
CA THR A 202 -8.46 9.21 -7.01
C THR A 202 -9.90 8.76 -7.27
N ARG A 203 -10.84 9.71 -7.39
CA ARG A 203 -12.25 9.40 -7.70
C ARG A 203 -12.40 8.73 -9.06
N ALA A 204 -11.64 9.16 -10.07
CA ALA A 204 -11.67 8.54 -11.39
C ALA A 204 -11.15 7.10 -11.36
N ILE A 205 -10.03 6.84 -10.68
CA ILE A 205 -9.50 5.49 -10.45
C ILE A 205 -10.54 4.62 -9.75
N VAL A 206 -11.16 5.11 -8.66
CA VAL A 206 -12.21 4.38 -7.94
C VAL A 206 -13.38 4.01 -8.85
N ARG A 207 -13.86 4.96 -9.69
CA ARG A 207 -14.97 4.69 -10.63
C ARG A 207 -14.57 3.63 -11.67
N VAL A 208 -13.37 3.72 -12.22
CA VAL A 208 -12.85 2.73 -13.18
C VAL A 208 -12.78 1.36 -12.54
N LEU A 209 -12.19 1.23 -11.34
CA LEU A 209 -12.11 -0.05 -10.63
C LEU A 209 -13.50 -0.62 -10.31
N LYS A 210 -14.44 0.21 -9.84
CA LYS A 210 -15.81 -0.23 -9.53
C LYS A 210 -16.59 -0.72 -10.74
N ARG A 211 -16.35 -0.17 -11.95
CA ARG A 211 -16.96 -0.68 -13.20
C ARG A 211 -16.58 -2.13 -13.50
N HIS A 212 -15.41 -2.56 -13.01
CA HIS A 212 -14.91 -3.93 -13.10
C HIS A 212 -15.27 -4.79 -11.88
N LYS A 213 -16.25 -4.35 -11.09
CA LYS A 213 -16.71 -5.02 -9.85
C LYS A 213 -15.59 -5.18 -8.80
N LEU A 214 -14.49 -4.44 -8.92
CA LEU A 214 -13.45 -4.41 -7.90
C LEU A 214 -13.88 -3.52 -6.74
N THR A 215 -13.40 -3.82 -5.53
CA THR A 215 -13.80 -3.14 -4.29
C THR A 215 -12.66 -2.28 -3.72
N PRO A 216 -12.41 -1.07 -4.26
CA PRO A 216 -11.36 -0.19 -3.76
C PRO A 216 -11.69 0.43 -2.41
N HIS A 217 -10.69 0.49 -1.54
CA HIS A 217 -10.68 1.24 -0.28
C HIS A 217 -9.73 2.42 -0.41
N VAL A 218 -10.10 3.59 0.11
CA VAL A 218 -9.29 4.80 -0.04
C VAL A 218 -8.81 5.30 1.31
N VAL A 219 -7.54 5.68 1.39
CA VAL A 219 -6.92 6.23 2.59
C VAL A 219 -6.26 7.55 2.24
N GLY A 220 -6.48 8.57 3.08
CA GLY A 220 -5.73 9.81 2.98
C GLY A 220 -4.28 9.59 3.46
N SER A 221 -3.30 9.95 2.63
CA SER A 221 -1.88 9.67 2.94
C SER A 221 -1.32 10.49 4.11
N GLY A 222 -2.06 11.53 4.53
CA GLY A 222 -1.69 12.53 5.53
C GLY A 222 -1.07 13.80 4.94
N SER A 223 -0.76 13.81 3.64
CA SER A 223 -0.26 14.99 2.91
C SER A 223 -1.26 15.43 1.82
N LYS A 224 -0.84 15.45 0.55
CA LYS A 224 -1.65 15.86 -0.62
C LYS A 224 -2.20 14.67 -1.42
N GLY A 225 -1.87 13.45 -1.01
CA GLY A 225 -2.14 12.24 -1.78
C GLY A 225 -3.15 11.28 -1.15
N TYR A 226 -3.51 10.27 -1.93
CA TYR A 226 -4.41 9.20 -1.52
C TYR A 226 -3.87 7.84 -1.92
N HIS A 227 -4.11 6.85 -1.08
CA HIS A 227 -3.85 5.45 -1.42
C HIS A 227 -5.17 4.77 -1.77
N VAL A 228 -5.33 4.34 -3.02
CA VAL A 228 -6.43 3.45 -3.43
C VAL A 228 -5.95 2.01 -3.31
N THR A 229 -6.54 1.26 -2.40
CA THR A 229 -6.10 -0.07 -2.00
C THR A 229 -7.12 -1.14 -2.39
N LEU A 230 -6.65 -2.23 -2.99
CA LEU A 230 -7.41 -3.46 -3.23
C LEU A 230 -6.81 -4.59 -2.40
N TYR A 231 -7.64 -5.32 -1.69
CA TYR A 231 -7.26 -6.50 -0.93
C TYR A 231 -7.80 -7.75 -1.61
N ILE A 232 -6.97 -8.80 -1.71
CA ILE A 232 -7.26 -10.02 -2.44
C ILE A 232 -7.17 -11.21 -1.49
N ASP A 233 -8.06 -12.18 -1.64
CA ASP A 233 -8.14 -13.35 -0.76
C ASP A 233 -6.92 -14.27 -0.83
N SER A 234 -6.19 -14.24 -1.94
CA SER A 234 -5.05 -15.10 -2.26
C SER A 234 -3.87 -14.32 -2.85
N LEU A 235 -2.69 -14.95 -2.87
CA LEU A 235 -1.48 -14.35 -3.41
C LEU A 235 -1.56 -14.25 -4.94
N ILE A 236 -1.36 -13.04 -5.47
CA ILE A 236 -1.25 -12.76 -6.90
C ILE A 236 0.19 -12.39 -7.28
N PRO A 237 0.64 -12.69 -8.51
CA PRO A 237 1.93 -12.25 -9.02
C PRO A 237 1.96 -10.75 -9.31
N ASN A 238 3.13 -10.13 -9.16
CA ASN A 238 3.34 -8.71 -9.47
C ASN A 238 3.04 -8.32 -10.93
N SER A 239 3.01 -9.28 -11.86
CA SER A 239 2.59 -9.04 -13.25
C SER A 239 1.12 -8.63 -13.35
N MET A 240 0.21 -9.24 -12.57
CA MET A 240 -1.20 -8.84 -12.52
C MET A 240 -1.33 -7.40 -11.99
N VAL A 241 -0.56 -7.07 -10.95
CA VAL A 241 -0.53 -5.73 -10.37
C VAL A 241 -0.10 -4.69 -11.42
N LYS A 242 0.97 -4.99 -12.17
CA LYS A 242 1.48 -4.15 -13.27
C LYS A 242 0.44 -3.96 -14.38
N ASN A 243 -0.22 -5.04 -14.79
CA ASN A 243 -1.23 -5.00 -15.85
C ASN A 243 -2.42 -4.13 -15.44
N LEU A 244 -2.93 -4.31 -14.21
CA LEU A 244 -4.01 -3.49 -13.68
C LEU A 244 -3.59 -2.02 -13.54
N HIS A 245 -2.35 -1.76 -13.12
CA HIS A 245 -1.82 -0.39 -13.06
C HIS A 245 -1.75 0.28 -14.41
N SER A 246 -1.17 -0.39 -15.41
CA SER A 246 -1.10 0.14 -16.78
C SER A 246 -2.50 0.42 -17.33
N TYR A 247 -3.43 -0.52 -17.14
CA TYR A 247 -4.83 -0.32 -17.50
C TYR A 247 -5.42 0.94 -16.86
N VAL A 248 -5.31 1.10 -15.54
CA VAL A 248 -5.87 2.25 -14.81
C VAL A 248 -5.24 3.56 -15.27
N THR A 249 -3.91 3.63 -15.40
CA THR A 249 -3.22 4.88 -15.76
C THR A 249 -3.37 5.26 -17.23
N ASP A 250 -3.57 4.29 -18.12
CA ASP A 250 -3.80 4.54 -19.53
C ASP A 250 -5.30 4.75 -19.84
N HIS A 251 -6.18 4.50 -18.88
CA HIS A 251 -7.61 4.65 -19.04
C HIS A 251 -7.98 6.13 -19.32
N PRO A 252 -8.75 6.43 -20.38
CA PRO A 252 -9.06 7.82 -20.77
C PRO A 252 -9.84 8.61 -19.71
N ASP A 253 -10.71 7.94 -18.94
CA ASP A 253 -11.47 8.57 -17.85
C ASP A 253 -10.61 8.96 -16.62
N VAL A 254 -9.36 8.51 -16.52
CA VAL A 254 -8.47 8.82 -15.39
C VAL A 254 -7.59 10.01 -15.77
N PRO A 255 -7.78 11.22 -15.21
CA PRO A 255 -6.88 12.34 -15.48
C PRO A 255 -5.50 12.04 -14.90
N MET A 256 -4.46 12.31 -15.67
CA MET A 256 -3.06 12.03 -15.30
C MET A 256 -2.18 13.28 -15.46
N GLU A 257 -2.79 14.42 -15.79
CA GLU A 257 -2.13 15.71 -15.91
C GLU A 257 -1.57 16.12 -14.53
N ASP A 258 -0.25 16.22 -14.42
CA ASP A 258 0.49 16.60 -13.20
C ASP A 258 0.20 15.74 -11.96
N VAL A 259 -0.24 14.50 -12.21
CA VAL A 259 -0.49 13.49 -11.18
C VAL A 259 0.36 12.27 -11.46
N VAL A 260 1.08 11.83 -10.44
CA VAL A 260 1.88 10.61 -10.45
C VAL A 260 1.10 9.55 -9.68
N VAL A 261 0.83 8.43 -10.36
CA VAL A 261 0.23 7.25 -9.73
C VAL A 261 1.30 6.17 -9.65
N GLU A 262 1.93 6.02 -8.49
CA GLU A 262 2.78 4.87 -8.19
C GLU A 262 1.92 3.65 -7.84
N PHE A 263 2.51 2.45 -7.91
CA PHE A 263 1.83 1.25 -7.42
C PHE A 263 2.75 0.35 -6.61
N PHE A 264 2.12 -0.39 -5.69
CA PHE A 264 2.80 -1.26 -4.75
C PHE A 264 2.04 -2.57 -4.55
N PRO A 265 2.73 -3.63 -4.07
CA PRO A 265 4.16 -3.72 -3.77
C PRO A 265 4.99 -4.15 -4.99
N LEU A 266 6.12 -3.48 -5.22
CA LEU A 266 7.14 -3.90 -6.19
C LEU A 266 8.48 -4.15 -5.50
N LYS A 267 9.19 -3.08 -5.15
CA LYS A 267 10.47 -3.10 -4.43
C LYS A 267 10.45 -2.28 -3.15
N LYS A 268 9.48 -1.38 -3.04
CA LYS A 268 9.30 -0.46 -1.92
C LYS A 268 8.29 -1.04 -0.94
N ALA A 269 8.44 -0.67 0.33
CA ALA A 269 7.45 -0.97 1.34
C ALA A 269 6.19 -0.12 1.14
N VAL A 270 5.03 -0.71 1.38
CA VAL A 270 3.75 -0.02 1.50
C VAL A 270 3.63 0.51 2.92
N LYS A 271 3.51 1.83 3.10
CA LYS A 271 3.16 2.41 4.41
C LYS A 271 1.84 1.81 4.90
N LEU A 272 1.84 1.22 6.08
CA LEU A 272 0.62 0.74 6.71
C LEU A 272 -0.30 1.92 7.05
N LEU A 273 -1.59 1.64 6.91
CA LEU A 273 -2.69 2.57 7.14
C LEU A 273 -2.97 2.67 8.65
N LEU A 274 -3.70 3.70 9.07
CA LEU A 274 -4.06 3.92 10.49
C LEU A 274 -2.83 4.18 11.38
N GLY A 275 -1.79 4.80 10.81
CA GLY A 275 -0.67 5.38 11.54
C GLY A 275 -0.57 6.89 11.36
N ILE A 276 0.48 7.50 11.92
CA ILE A 276 0.75 8.93 11.81
C ILE A 276 1.62 9.23 10.59
N HIS A 277 1.22 10.20 9.78
CA HIS A 277 2.14 10.81 8.81
C HIS A 277 3.02 11.83 9.53
N TRP A 278 4.26 11.44 9.83
CA TRP A 278 5.14 12.22 10.69
C TRP A 278 5.53 13.61 10.16
N GLY A 279 5.59 13.79 8.84
CA GLY A 279 5.92 15.08 8.24
C GLY A 279 4.80 16.13 8.37
N SER A 280 3.54 15.70 8.39
CA SER A 280 2.37 16.61 8.48
C SER A 280 1.62 16.50 9.80
N LYS A 281 2.01 15.55 10.65
CA LYS A 281 1.34 15.21 11.92
C LYS A 281 -0.16 14.92 11.72
N LYS A 282 -0.55 14.36 10.58
CA LYS A 282 -1.92 13.93 10.30
C LYS A 282 -2.07 12.42 10.47
N PHE A 283 -3.19 12.00 11.03
CA PHE A 283 -3.59 10.60 11.13
C PHE A 283 -4.05 10.09 9.77
N THR A 284 -3.41 9.03 9.30
CA THR A 284 -3.76 8.41 8.02
C THR A 284 -4.96 7.50 8.19
N THR A 285 -6.12 7.95 7.72
CA THR A 285 -7.40 7.27 7.95
C THR A 285 -8.12 6.94 6.65
N PHE A 286 -9.04 5.99 6.72
CA PHE A 286 -9.94 5.69 5.61
C PHE A 286 -10.84 6.88 5.32
N VAL A 287 -11.12 7.06 4.04
CA VAL A 287 -12.11 8.00 3.53
C VAL A 287 -13.13 7.25 2.70
N ASP A 288 -14.34 7.78 2.61
CA ASP A 288 -15.33 7.25 1.66
C ASP A 288 -14.77 7.32 0.22
N PRO A 289 -14.77 6.23 -0.56
CA PRO A 289 -14.08 6.19 -1.86
C PRO A 289 -14.55 7.20 -2.91
N LEU A 290 -15.76 7.75 -2.80
CA LEU A 290 -16.33 8.67 -3.79
C LEU A 290 -16.30 10.12 -3.29
N THR A 291 -16.70 10.35 -2.05
CA THR A 291 -16.74 11.69 -1.45
C THR A 291 -15.37 12.12 -0.93
N LEU A 292 -14.51 11.18 -0.55
CA LEU A 292 -13.21 11.37 0.10
C LEU A 292 -13.31 12.02 1.50
N ILE A 293 -14.48 11.90 2.13
CA ILE A 293 -14.72 12.34 3.50
C ILE A 293 -14.16 11.29 4.48
N PRO A 294 -13.42 11.69 5.54
CA PRO A 294 -12.92 10.77 6.55
C PRO A 294 -14.02 9.90 7.18
N ILE A 295 -13.73 8.61 7.32
CA ILE A 295 -14.62 7.68 8.01
C ILE A 295 -14.50 7.90 9.52
N THR A 296 -15.64 8.05 10.19
CA THR A 296 -15.73 8.34 11.64
C THR A 296 -15.22 7.20 12.52
N ASP A 297 -15.46 5.95 12.11
CA ASP A 297 -14.93 4.75 12.77
C ASP A 297 -14.05 3.91 11.83
N PRO A 298 -12.78 4.32 11.64
CA PRO A 298 -11.90 3.69 10.68
C PRO A 298 -11.44 2.29 11.12
N TYR A 299 -11.44 1.99 12.43
CA TYR A 299 -11.05 0.67 12.92
C TYR A 299 -12.13 -0.38 12.61
N HIS A 300 -13.40 -0.08 12.90
CA HIS A 300 -14.49 -1.00 12.55
C HIS A 300 -14.65 -1.12 11.03
N TYR A 301 -14.46 -0.03 10.29
CA TYR A 301 -14.40 -0.08 8.83
C TYR A 301 -13.33 -1.06 8.35
N TYR A 302 -12.10 -0.93 8.87
CA TYR A 302 -10.97 -1.78 8.50
C TYR A 302 -11.20 -3.26 8.81
N LEU A 303 -11.78 -3.57 9.97
CA LEU A 303 -12.12 -4.94 10.35
C LEU A 303 -13.15 -5.60 9.41
N ARG A 304 -14.08 -4.79 8.87
CA ARG A 304 -15.14 -5.26 7.95
C ARG A 304 -14.70 -5.43 6.50
N ILE A 305 -13.52 -4.94 6.12
CA ILE A 305 -12.98 -5.09 4.77
C ILE A 305 -12.94 -6.59 4.40
N GLN A 306 -13.67 -6.99 3.36
CA GLN A 306 -13.56 -8.33 2.80
C GLN A 306 -12.61 -8.29 1.61
N PRO A 307 -11.53 -9.08 1.61
CA PRO A 307 -10.72 -9.25 0.41
C PRO A 307 -11.58 -9.74 -0.75
N MET A 308 -11.35 -9.19 -1.94
CA MET A 308 -12.02 -9.63 -3.15
C MET A 308 -11.45 -10.97 -3.62
N GLU A 309 -12.28 -11.76 -4.30
CA GLU A 309 -11.84 -13.02 -4.90
C GLU A 309 -10.79 -12.76 -5.98
N ARG A 310 -9.71 -13.54 -5.98
CA ARG A 310 -8.70 -13.45 -7.04
C ARG A 310 -9.25 -13.68 -8.44
N THR A 311 -10.31 -14.48 -8.58
CA THR A 311 -10.98 -14.77 -9.86
C THR A 311 -11.42 -13.52 -10.60
N LEU A 312 -11.71 -12.42 -9.90
CA LEU A 312 -12.02 -11.12 -10.51
C LEU A 312 -10.83 -10.52 -11.28
N LEU A 313 -9.60 -10.79 -10.83
CA LEU A 313 -8.38 -10.37 -11.52
C LEU A 313 -7.96 -11.36 -12.60
N ASP A 314 -8.15 -12.67 -12.37
CA ASP A 314 -7.86 -13.68 -13.39
C ASP A 314 -8.77 -13.50 -14.62
N ASN A 315 -10.03 -13.11 -14.42
CA ASN A 315 -11.01 -12.83 -15.46
C ASN A 315 -11.06 -11.36 -15.88
N PHE A 316 -10.06 -10.56 -15.50
CA PHE A 316 -10.05 -9.13 -15.81
C PHE A 316 -9.90 -8.89 -17.32
N VAL A 317 -10.90 -8.25 -17.92
CA VAL A 317 -10.88 -7.88 -19.34
C VAL A 317 -10.76 -6.36 -19.47
N PRO A 318 -9.63 -5.83 -19.97
CA PRO A 318 -9.47 -4.40 -20.23
C PRO A 318 -10.51 -3.88 -21.22
N GLU A 319 -11.15 -2.76 -20.89
CA GLU A 319 -12.02 -2.04 -21.83
C GLU A 319 -11.24 -1.64 -23.10
N GLU A 320 -11.85 -1.77 -24.28
CA GLU A 320 -11.21 -1.43 -25.57
C GLU A 320 -10.63 -0.01 -25.58
N LYS A 321 -11.32 0.95 -24.97
CA LYS A 321 -10.86 2.34 -24.89
C LYS A 321 -9.57 2.52 -24.08
N ALA A 322 -9.28 1.62 -23.14
CA ALA A 322 -8.04 1.64 -22.36
C ALA A 322 -6.88 0.93 -23.07
N LYS A 323 -7.13 0.18 -24.16
CA LYS A 323 -6.07 -0.44 -24.97
C LYS A 323 -5.29 0.58 -25.81
N LYS A 324 -5.86 1.76 -26.05
CA LYS A 324 -5.16 2.86 -26.72
C LYS A 324 -4.22 3.51 -25.72
N THR A 325 -2.93 3.17 -25.77
CA THR A 325 -1.92 3.78 -24.92
C THR A 325 -2.00 5.31 -25.02
N ARG A 326 -2.20 5.97 -23.89
CA ARG A 326 -2.25 7.44 -23.84
C ARG A 326 -0.91 7.98 -24.33
N LYS A 327 -0.93 8.87 -25.32
CA LYS A 327 0.27 9.58 -25.74
C LYS A 327 0.70 10.49 -24.60
N ARG A 328 1.68 10.06 -23.80
CA ARG A 328 2.28 10.91 -22.77
C ARG A 328 2.93 12.09 -23.48
N LYS A 329 2.37 13.29 -23.33
CA LYS A 329 3.05 14.51 -23.73
C LYS A 329 4.13 14.76 -22.70
N THR A 330 5.39 14.52 -23.06
CA THR A 330 6.50 15.07 -22.30
C THR A 330 6.52 16.56 -22.60
N HIS A 331 6.00 17.36 -21.67
CA HIS A 331 6.25 18.80 -21.69
C HIS A 331 7.70 18.98 -21.24
N LEU A 332 8.59 19.19 -22.21
CA LEU A 332 9.85 19.88 -21.93
C LEU A 332 9.46 21.33 -21.67
N ASP A 333 9.87 21.86 -20.52
CA ASP A 333 9.67 23.26 -20.21
C ASP A 333 10.49 24.09 -21.20
N ASP A 334 9.82 24.92 -22.00
CA ASP A 334 10.42 25.76 -23.03
C ASP A 334 11.31 26.88 -22.41
N SER A 335 11.30 27.03 -21.08
CA SER A 335 12.13 28.00 -20.34
C SER A 335 13.62 27.61 -20.25
N TRP A 336 13.99 26.39 -20.68
CA TRP A 336 15.36 25.92 -20.55
C TRP A 336 16.27 26.50 -21.63
N SER A 337 17.17 27.40 -21.22
CA SER A 337 18.23 27.90 -22.10
C SER A 337 19.16 26.75 -22.56
N ALA A 338 19.81 26.89 -23.72
CA ALA A 338 20.80 25.93 -24.20
C ALA A 338 21.91 25.68 -23.16
N GLN A 339 22.29 26.72 -22.42
CA GLN A 339 23.28 26.66 -21.35
C GLN A 339 22.76 25.88 -20.12
N SER A 340 21.50 26.07 -19.73
CA SER A 340 20.85 25.31 -18.64
C SER A 340 20.76 23.82 -18.98
N VAL A 341 20.49 23.47 -20.24
CA VAL A 341 20.50 22.08 -20.72
C VAL A 341 21.90 21.47 -20.69
N GLU A 342 22.92 22.22 -21.12
CA GLU A 342 24.31 21.76 -21.13
C GLU A 342 24.84 21.52 -19.71
N ILE A 343 24.52 22.41 -18.77
CA ILE A 343 24.83 22.26 -17.35
C ILE A 343 24.12 21.03 -16.77
N ALA A 344 22.83 20.88 -17.04
CA ALA A 344 22.05 19.72 -16.60
C ALA A 344 22.54 18.38 -17.20
N TYR A 345 23.10 18.41 -18.40
CA TYR A 345 23.71 17.25 -19.06
C TYR A 345 25.04 16.87 -18.41
N LYS A 346 25.92 17.85 -18.18
CA LYS A 346 27.27 17.66 -17.62
C LYS A 346 27.26 17.35 -16.13
N ILE A 347 26.45 18.09 -15.36
CA ILE A 347 26.46 18.07 -13.89
C ILE A 347 25.32 17.21 -13.35
N GLY A 348 24.21 17.11 -14.08
CA GLY A 348 22.99 16.44 -13.64
C GLY A 348 21.88 17.43 -13.29
N ILE A 349 20.65 16.92 -13.13
CA ILE A 349 19.47 17.72 -12.73
C ILE A 349 19.19 17.39 -11.27
N GLU A 350 19.33 18.36 -10.36
CA GLU A 350 19.06 18.19 -8.92
C GLU A 350 17.63 18.59 -8.52
N ALA A 351 16.72 18.80 -9.48
CA ALA A 351 15.34 19.16 -9.18
C ALA A 351 14.57 17.99 -8.56
N ARG A 352 13.87 18.26 -7.45
CA ARG A 352 12.97 17.30 -6.77
C ARG A 352 11.88 16.81 -7.73
N GLY A 353 11.80 15.50 -7.98
CA GLY A 353 10.67 14.86 -8.66
C GLY A 353 10.94 14.24 -10.04
N THR A 354 12.10 14.47 -10.66
CA THR A 354 12.44 13.87 -11.97
C THR A 354 13.18 12.54 -11.81
N ARG A 355 12.48 11.41 -12.00
CA ARG A 355 13.04 10.06 -11.75
C ARG A 355 13.77 9.38 -12.93
N HIS A 356 13.91 10.01 -14.10
CA HIS A 356 14.64 9.40 -15.22
C HIS A 356 15.63 10.39 -15.86
N HIS A 357 16.85 10.39 -15.31
CA HIS A 357 17.94 11.27 -15.71
C HIS A 357 18.37 11.11 -17.18
N THR A 358 18.48 9.89 -17.72
CA THR A 358 19.19 9.67 -19.01
C THR A 358 18.36 10.03 -20.24
N THR A 359 17.06 9.74 -20.22
CA THR A 359 16.14 9.97 -21.34
C THR A 359 15.83 11.46 -21.52
N LEU A 360 15.65 12.19 -20.42
CA LEU A 360 15.46 13.64 -20.44
C LEU A 360 16.75 14.35 -20.89
N ARG A 361 17.92 13.90 -20.41
CA ARG A 361 19.25 14.37 -20.86
C ARG A 361 19.43 14.21 -22.37
N ALA A 362 19.13 13.02 -22.91
CA ALA A 362 19.24 12.76 -24.34
C ALA A 362 18.24 13.57 -25.17
N ALA A 363 16.98 13.69 -24.72
CA ALA A 363 15.96 14.45 -25.43
C ALA A 363 16.26 15.96 -25.45
N ALA A 364 16.67 16.53 -24.30
CA ALA A 364 17.03 17.94 -24.21
C ALA A 364 18.27 18.27 -25.06
N TYR A 365 19.29 17.39 -25.05
CA TYR A 365 20.48 17.54 -25.89
C TYR A 365 20.12 17.52 -27.38
N VAL A 366 19.36 16.51 -27.84
CA VAL A 366 18.94 16.38 -29.25
C VAL A 366 18.11 17.59 -29.72
N VAL A 367 17.20 18.10 -28.89
CA VAL A 367 16.36 19.24 -29.27
C VAL A 367 17.16 20.53 -29.42
N ASN A 368 18.16 20.77 -28.57
CA ASN A 368 18.92 22.02 -28.57
C ASN A 368 20.16 22.00 -29.45
N HIS A 369 20.75 20.83 -29.70
CA HIS A 369 22.01 20.72 -30.45
C HIS A 369 21.85 20.06 -31.83
N LEU A 370 20.77 19.31 -32.07
CA LEU A 370 20.56 18.59 -33.34
C LEU A 370 19.36 19.09 -34.15
N LYS A 371 18.70 20.18 -33.75
CA LYS A 371 17.75 20.90 -34.61
C LYS A 371 18.52 21.97 -35.42
N PRO A 372 18.70 21.81 -36.75
CA PRO A 372 18.85 22.98 -37.59
C PRO A 372 17.52 23.74 -37.61
N HIS A 373 17.57 25.06 -37.68
CA HIS A 373 16.40 25.93 -37.72
C HIS A 373 15.34 25.40 -38.70
N GLY A 374 14.13 25.08 -38.19
CA GLY A 374 12.92 24.96 -39.03
C GLY A 374 12.26 23.59 -39.21
N LYS A 375 12.66 22.49 -38.54
CA LYS A 375 11.90 21.21 -38.63
C LYS A 375 11.48 20.61 -37.28
N ARG A 376 10.25 20.07 -37.25
CA ARG A 376 9.60 19.44 -36.09
C ARG A 376 10.05 17.99 -35.97
N LEU A 377 10.78 17.65 -34.90
CA LEU A 377 11.26 16.30 -34.64
C LEU A 377 10.21 15.49 -33.88
N VAL A 378 9.81 14.33 -34.42
CA VAL A 378 8.89 13.39 -33.77
C VAL A 378 9.70 12.22 -33.23
N LEU A 379 10.00 12.22 -31.94
CA LEU A 379 10.66 11.09 -31.27
C LEU A 379 9.65 9.95 -31.10
N ARG A 380 9.77 8.91 -31.94
CA ARG A 380 9.12 7.60 -31.70
C ARG A 380 10.10 6.67 -30.98
N LYS A 381 9.54 5.78 -30.17
CA LYS A 381 10.20 4.78 -29.30
C LYS A 381 11.54 4.27 -29.85
N TYR A 382 12.56 4.34 -29.00
CA TYR A 382 13.98 4.02 -29.19
C TYR A 382 14.32 2.82 -30.09
N SER A 383 15.25 3.05 -31.02
CA SER A 383 16.50 2.29 -31.18
C SER A 383 17.53 3.24 -31.79
N ILE A 384 18.50 3.72 -30.99
CA ILE A 384 19.63 4.51 -31.51
C ILE A 384 20.75 3.51 -31.73
N HIS A 385 20.98 3.10 -32.97
CA HIS A 385 22.25 2.48 -33.35
C HIS A 385 23.24 3.60 -33.67
N ILE A 386 24.25 3.76 -32.81
CA ILE A 386 25.40 4.62 -33.10
C ILE A 386 26.28 3.82 -34.07
N LEU A 387 26.28 4.19 -35.34
CA LEU A 387 27.29 3.74 -36.29
C LEU A 387 28.49 4.68 -36.15
N ASN A 388 29.63 4.11 -35.72
CA ASN A 388 30.93 4.76 -35.77
C ASN A 388 31.27 5.07 -37.23
N MET A 389 31.35 6.34 -37.59
CA MET A 389 32.05 6.79 -38.80
C MET A 389 33.40 7.37 -38.39
N ASN A 390 34.40 6.50 -38.30
CA ASN A 390 35.78 6.88 -38.59
C ASN A 390 36.04 6.60 -40.08
N LYS A 391 36.75 7.54 -40.72
CA LYS A 391 37.23 7.62 -42.12
C LYS A 391 36.40 8.56 -43.01
N TYR A 392 36.95 9.72 -43.33
CA TYR A 392 37.97 9.87 -44.37
C TYR A 392 38.62 11.26 -44.27
N GLU A 393 39.94 11.26 -44.24
CA GLU A 393 40.78 12.41 -44.60
C GLU A 393 40.64 12.67 -46.10
N SER A 394 40.58 13.96 -46.46
CA SER A 394 41.20 14.53 -47.65
C SER A 394 41.51 15.99 -47.36
#